data_AF-A0A1R1I0U0-F1
#
_entry.id   AF-A0A1R1I0U0-F1
#
_cell.length_a   1.000
_cell.length_b   1.000
_cell.length_c   1.000
_cell.angle_alpha   90.00
_cell.angle_beta   90.00
_cell.angle_gamma   90.00
#
_symmetry.space_group_name_H-M   'P 1'
#
loop_
_entity.id
_entity.type
_entity.pdbx_description
1 polymer ?
#
loop_
_entity_poly.entity_id
_entity_poly.type
_entity_poly.pdbx_seq_one_letter_code
_entity_poly.pdbx_strand_id
1 'polypeptide(L)'
;MSGCSFEPIEWVEGTPEAVESVDPTVELRPDFFIQTSDNGVKSIEEARTVGQRISTPHFDARLEQVFLGTELGQQTAMQVRRRTPLRAPEGHQILAFTLAAGVPSFQPDPGADLAHRLRVGDVAFDLGAPFVRHTINDDGEYDIDWTLIMLCIPEGAPVFLDVTDQTRTVSLDLLTGAPVEDEAWAGTTGFRERHLIAVEPERQIFVHNIVSLPDPSLQIEQDEAQLAVALAPNPTASVLTPWLPGLGWATAGMQWLRLRLTFEPSLTDTRFTYSFSGPESFTLEDSEGVNHKVVAPETVAADDIEMSTTVDLIWQLAGPYTGGTMRFQPKGTLQALYTGGVTVAAQFTATPSPLQFGVQFTAREQPQ
;
A
#
# COMPACT_ATOMS: atom_id res chain seq x y z
N MET A 1 -30.25 -10.99 -30.78
CA MET A 1 -30.45 -11.22 -29.34
C MET A 1 -30.89 -12.67 -29.15
N SER A 2 -29.94 -13.54 -28.83
CA SER A 2 -30.16 -14.90 -28.37
C SER A 2 -29.00 -15.20 -27.42
N GLY A 3 -29.32 -15.53 -26.18
CA GLY A 3 -28.36 -15.68 -25.10
C GLY A 3 -27.43 -16.87 -25.33
N CYS A 4 -26.15 -16.65 -25.09
CA CYS A 4 -25.19 -17.72 -24.89
C CYS A 4 -25.24 -18.10 -23.40
N SER A 5 -25.84 -19.24 -23.08
CA SER A 5 -25.57 -19.94 -21.82
C SER A 5 -24.30 -20.77 -22.01
N PHE A 6 -23.32 -20.58 -21.14
CA PHE A 6 -22.13 -21.43 -21.09
C PHE A 6 -22.35 -22.60 -20.12
N GLU A 7 -21.83 -23.77 -20.46
CA GLU A 7 -21.82 -24.95 -19.59
C GLU A 7 -20.80 -24.78 -18.43
N PRO A 8 -21.03 -25.40 -17.27
CA PRO A 8 -20.14 -25.30 -16.11
C PRO A 8 -18.79 -25.99 -16.37
N ILE A 9 -17.73 -25.44 -15.76
CA ILE A 9 -16.36 -25.94 -15.79
C ILE A 9 -16.28 -27.25 -14.98
N GLU A 10 -15.90 -28.36 -15.61
CA GLU A 10 -15.55 -29.62 -14.91
C GLU A 10 -14.06 -29.64 -14.53
N TRP A 11 -13.81 -29.88 -13.24
CA TRP A 11 -12.48 -29.97 -12.64
C TRP A 11 -11.96 -31.41 -12.73
N VAL A 12 -10.79 -31.59 -13.35
CA VAL A 12 -10.10 -32.89 -13.36
C VAL A 12 -8.82 -32.79 -12.55
N GLU A 13 -8.72 -33.58 -11.47
CA GLU A 13 -7.52 -33.76 -10.66
C GLU A 13 -6.58 -34.77 -11.31
N GLY A 14 -5.33 -34.36 -11.55
CA GLY A 14 -4.25 -35.25 -11.99
C GLY A 14 -3.30 -34.58 -12.98
N THR A 15 -2.00 -34.65 -12.69
CA THR A 15 -0.92 -34.22 -13.59
C THR A 15 -0.66 -35.33 -14.61
N PRO A 16 -0.89 -35.13 -15.92
CA PRO A 16 -0.65 -36.17 -16.91
C PRO A 16 0.84 -36.26 -17.26
N GLU A 17 1.42 -37.46 -17.21
CA GLU A 17 2.79 -37.72 -17.71
C GLU A 17 2.88 -37.46 -19.23
N ALA A 18 4.04 -36.97 -19.69
CA ALA A 18 4.30 -36.70 -21.09
C ALA A 18 4.68 -38.00 -21.84
N VAL A 19 4.10 -38.21 -23.02
CA VAL A 19 4.46 -39.27 -23.96
C VAL A 19 4.99 -38.60 -25.22
N GLU A 20 6.16 -39.02 -25.70
CA GLU A 20 6.70 -38.60 -27.00
C GLU A 20 5.74 -39.02 -28.12
N SER A 21 5.12 -38.03 -28.75
CA SER A 21 4.31 -38.16 -29.96
C SER A 21 4.69 -37.03 -30.90
N VAL A 22 4.87 -37.36 -32.18
CA VAL A 22 4.97 -36.39 -33.29
C VAL A 22 3.56 -35.81 -33.50
N ASP A 23 3.11 -34.99 -32.55
CA ASP A 23 1.75 -34.47 -32.56
C ASP A 23 1.67 -33.18 -33.38
N PRO A 24 0.67 -33.05 -34.27
CA PRO A 24 0.47 -31.83 -35.03
C PRO A 24 0.18 -30.65 -34.09
N THR A 25 0.76 -29.49 -34.41
CA THR A 25 0.44 -28.23 -33.74
C THR A 25 -1.08 -28.04 -33.68
N VAL A 26 -1.61 -27.79 -32.49
CA VAL A 26 -3.04 -27.60 -32.27
C VAL A 26 -3.39 -26.15 -32.56
N GLU A 27 -4.31 -25.93 -33.49
CA GLU A 27 -4.87 -24.60 -33.74
C GLU A 27 -5.84 -24.22 -32.61
N LEU A 28 -5.62 -23.03 -32.03
CA LEU A 28 -6.47 -22.47 -31.00
C LEU A 28 -7.75 -21.90 -31.61
N ARG A 29 -8.81 -21.83 -30.80
CA ARG A 29 -10.01 -21.07 -31.17
C ARG A 29 -9.75 -19.57 -31.03
N PRO A 30 -10.41 -18.71 -31.84
CA PRO A 30 -10.34 -17.26 -31.69
C PRO A 30 -10.72 -16.73 -30.31
N ASP A 31 -11.56 -17.47 -29.58
CA ASP A 31 -12.05 -17.14 -28.24
C ASP A 31 -11.24 -17.81 -27.11
N PHE A 32 -10.08 -18.39 -27.44
CA PHE A 32 -9.27 -19.11 -26.47
C PHE A 32 -8.77 -18.17 -25.38
N PHE A 33 -8.98 -18.57 -24.12
CA PHE A 33 -8.47 -17.92 -22.93
C PHE A 33 -8.15 -18.98 -21.88
N ILE A 34 -7.03 -18.82 -21.19
CA ILE A 34 -6.67 -19.62 -20.01
C ILE A 34 -5.81 -18.79 -19.05
N GLN A 35 -6.01 -19.05 -17.76
CA GLN A 35 -5.20 -18.53 -16.67
C GLN A 35 -4.84 -19.70 -15.76
N THR A 36 -3.57 -19.79 -15.38
CA THR A 36 -3.11 -20.81 -14.42
C THR A 36 -3.48 -20.42 -13.00
N SER A 37 -3.81 -21.42 -12.18
CA SER A 37 -4.15 -21.25 -10.75
C SER A 37 -3.35 -22.18 -9.85
N ASP A 38 -2.28 -22.78 -10.36
CA ASP A 38 -1.41 -23.73 -9.67
C ASP A 38 -0.10 -23.08 -9.24
N ASN A 39 0.45 -23.57 -8.12
CA ASN A 39 1.73 -23.12 -7.61
C ASN A 39 2.88 -23.50 -8.53
N GLY A 40 3.86 -22.60 -8.64
CA GLY A 40 5.10 -22.81 -9.38
C GLY A 40 5.42 -21.63 -10.30
N VAL A 41 6.71 -21.36 -10.43
CA VAL A 41 7.22 -20.31 -11.32
C VAL A 41 6.73 -20.57 -12.74
N LYS A 42 6.21 -19.54 -13.38
CA LYS A 42 5.76 -19.58 -14.77
C LYS A 42 6.81 -18.93 -15.65
N SER A 43 7.10 -19.55 -16.79
CA SER A 43 8.07 -19.03 -17.75
C SER A 43 7.59 -19.24 -19.17
N ILE A 44 7.86 -18.31 -20.06
CA ILE A 44 7.57 -18.43 -21.49
C ILE A 44 8.91 -18.36 -22.22
N GLU A 45 9.39 -19.48 -22.77
CA GLU A 45 10.71 -19.55 -23.40
C GLU A 45 10.85 -18.57 -24.57
N GLU A 46 9.76 -18.33 -25.29
CA GLU A 46 9.69 -17.50 -26.47
C GLU A 46 9.51 -16.00 -26.15
N ALA A 47 9.24 -15.68 -24.89
CA ALA A 47 8.87 -14.33 -24.48
C ALA A 47 10.08 -13.40 -24.33
N ARG A 48 9.80 -12.10 -24.43
CA ARG A 48 10.70 -11.07 -23.94
C ARG A 48 10.44 -10.82 -22.45
N THR A 49 11.51 -10.55 -21.71
CA THR A 49 11.41 -10.06 -20.32
C THR A 49 11.00 -8.59 -20.31
N VAL A 50 10.14 -8.22 -19.36
CA VAL A 50 9.61 -6.87 -19.17
C VAL A 50 10.01 -6.32 -17.81
N GLY A 51 9.64 -7.01 -16.72
CA GLY A 51 9.90 -6.57 -15.34
C GLY A 51 9.05 -5.37 -14.89
N GLN A 52 7.94 -5.08 -15.58
CA GLN A 52 7.12 -3.91 -15.27
C GLN A 52 6.21 -4.18 -14.07
N ARG A 53 6.39 -3.40 -13.01
CA ARG A 53 5.60 -3.51 -11.79
C ARG A 53 4.30 -2.70 -11.89
N ILE A 54 3.20 -3.28 -11.43
CA ILE A 54 1.90 -2.64 -11.26
C ILE A 54 1.50 -2.74 -9.78
N SER A 55 1.29 -1.60 -9.14
CA SER A 55 1.03 -1.53 -7.70
C SER A 55 -0.05 -0.52 -7.39
N THR A 56 -0.98 -0.92 -6.53
CA THR A 56 -2.14 -0.17 -6.03
C THR A 56 -2.24 -0.45 -4.52
N PRO A 57 -3.20 0.16 -3.78
CA PRO A 57 -3.34 -0.11 -2.35
C PRO A 57 -3.41 -1.59 -1.98
N HIS A 58 -4.21 -2.37 -2.72
CA HIS A 58 -4.55 -3.76 -2.41
C HIS A 58 -4.04 -4.78 -3.43
N PHE A 59 -3.47 -4.33 -4.54
CA PHE A 59 -2.87 -5.21 -5.54
C PHE A 59 -1.44 -4.84 -5.87
N ASP A 60 -0.61 -5.85 -6.04
CA ASP A 60 0.79 -5.70 -6.37
C ASP A 60 1.31 -6.90 -7.16
N ALA A 61 1.83 -6.64 -8.35
CA ALA A 61 2.37 -7.66 -9.23
C ALA A 61 3.47 -7.11 -10.14
N ARG A 62 4.27 -8.01 -10.71
CA ARG A 62 5.27 -7.71 -11.73
C ARG A 62 4.94 -8.47 -13.01
N LEU A 63 4.76 -7.75 -14.11
CA LEU A 63 4.70 -8.30 -15.46
C LEU A 63 6.10 -8.71 -15.88
N GLU A 64 6.33 -10.02 -15.91
CA GLU A 64 7.68 -10.59 -16.03
C GLU A 64 8.03 -10.87 -17.47
N GLN A 65 7.17 -11.61 -18.16
CA GLN A 65 7.39 -12.01 -19.54
C GLN A 65 6.13 -11.77 -20.37
N VAL A 66 6.35 -11.41 -21.63
CA VAL A 66 5.30 -11.25 -22.64
C VAL A 66 5.75 -11.92 -23.93
N PHE A 67 4.88 -12.75 -24.48
CA PHE A 67 4.99 -13.33 -25.81
C PHE A 67 3.81 -12.89 -26.68
N LEU A 68 4.10 -12.50 -27.92
CA LEU A 68 3.12 -12.26 -28.96
C LEU A 68 3.61 -12.91 -30.25
N GLY A 69 2.84 -13.87 -30.78
CA GLY A 69 3.21 -14.56 -32.01
C GLY A 69 2.15 -15.53 -32.49
N THR A 70 2.38 -16.17 -33.64
CA THR A 70 1.40 -17.09 -34.24
C THR A 70 1.57 -18.53 -33.78
N GLU A 71 2.72 -18.89 -33.20
CA GLU A 71 3.02 -20.24 -32.75
C GLU A 71 3.71 -20.21 -31.38
N LEU A 72 3.31 -21.12 -30.50
CA LEU A 72 3.88 -21.29 -29.16
C LEU A 72 4.40 -22.71 -28.99
N GLY A 73 5.62 -22.83 -28.48
CA GLY A 73 6.31 -24.10 -28.29
C GLY A 73 5.68 -24.99 -27.21
N GLN A 74 6.10 -26.25 -27.24
CA GLN A 74 5.53 -27.29 -26.39
C GLN A 74 5.76 -27.03 -24.90
N GLN A 75 6.91 -26.48 -24.51
CA GLN A 75 7.24 -26.25 -23.09
C GLN A 75 6.28 -25.24 -22.43
N THR A 76 6.00 -24.13 -23.12
CA THR A 76 5.03 -23.14 -22.63
C THR A 76 3.61 -23.70 -22.68
N ALA A 77 3.26 -24.44 -23.74
CA ALA A 77 1.95 -25.10 -23.87
C ALA A 77 1.68 -26.10 -22.72
N MET A 78 2.69 -26.83 -22.26
CA MET A 78 2.57 -27.77 -21.15
C MET A 78 2.18 -27.10 -19.82
N GLN A 79 2.62 -25.86 -19.58
CA GLN A 79 2.27 -25.11 -18.37
C GLN A 79 0.78 -24.78 -18.30
N VAL A 80 0.08 -24.75 -19.44
CA VAL A 80 -1.37 -24.64 -19.54
C VAL A 80 -2.04 -25.98 -19.86
N ARG A 81 -1.39 -27.09 -19.51
CA ARG A 81 -1.86 -28.48 -19.67
C ARG A 81 -2.21 -28.84 -21.12
N ARG A 82 -1.45 -28.30 -22.09
CA ARG A 82 -1.50 -28.69 -23.50
C ARG A 82 -0.23 -29.46 -23.84
N ARG A 83 -0.39 -30.66 -24.39
CA ARG A 83 0.73 -31.58 -24.65
C ARG A 83 1.48 -31.29 -25.94
N THR A 84 0.94 -30.42 -26.78
CA THR A 84 1.39 -30.15 -28.15
C THR A 84 1.66 -28.66 -28.31
N PRO A 85 2.53 -28.26 -29.26
CA PRO A 85 2.65 -26.87 -29.67
C PRO A 85 1.29 -26.27 -30.05
N LEU A 86 1.14 -24.97 -29.86
CA LEU A 86 -0.10 -24.23 -30.15
C LEU A 86 0.11 -23.28 -31.33
N ARG A 87 -0.93 -23.09 -32.13
CA ARG A 87 -0.94 -22.12 -33.23
C ARG A 87 -2.20 -21.27 -33.19
N ALA A 88 -2.06 -19.98 -33.47
CA ALA A 88 -3.19 -19.08 -33.67
C ALA A 88 -3.89 -19.38 -35.01
N PRO A 89 -5.22 -19.24 -35.08
CA PRO A 89 -5.95 -19.29 -36.34
C PRO A 89 -5.60 -18.09 -37.23
N GLU A 90 -5.99 -18.14 -38.51
CA GLU A 90 -5.74 -17.05 -39.46
C GLU A 90 -6.30 -15.70 -38.95
N GLY A 91 -5.53 -14.62 -39.13
CA GLY A 91 -5.87 -13.27 -38.67
C GLY A 91 -5.77 -13.06 -37.16
N HIS A 92 -5.20 -14.01 -36.41
CA HIS A 92 -5.04 -13.93 -34.96
C HIS A 92 -3.59 -14.20 -34.53
N GLN A 93 -3.30 -13.83 -33.30
CA GLN A 93 -2.03 -14.08 -32.61
C GLN A 93 -2.32 -14.66 -31.21
N ILE A 94 -1.34 -15.40 -30.68
CA ILE A 94 -1.30 -15.85 -29.29
C ILE A 94 -0.59 -14.75 -28.50
N LEU A 95 -1.28 -14.19 -27.51
CA LEU A 95 -0.68 -13.38 -26.46
C LEU A 95 -0.56 -14.25 -25.20
N ALA A 96 0.63 -14.37 -24.65
CA ALA A 96 0.88 -15.03 -23.38
C ALA A 96 1.73 -14.12 -22.50
N PHE A 97 1.42 -14.03 -21.21
CA PHE A 97 2.21 -13.24 -20.28
C PHE A 97 2.18 -13.82 -18.87
N THR A 98 3.23 -13.53 -18.10
CA THR A 98 3.36 -13.98 -16.70
C THR A 98 3.29 -12.80 -15.74
N LEU A 99 2.57 -13.00 -14.64
CA LEU A 99 2.57 -12.10 -13.50
C LEU A 99 3.21 -12.82 -12.31
N ALA A 100 4.22 -12.21 -11.71
CA ALA A 100 4.74 -12.57 -10.40
C ALA A 100 4.02 -11.75 -9.33
N ALA A 101 3.60 -12.41 -8.26
CA ALA A 101 2.94 -11.79 -7.13
C ALA A 101 3.93 -10.92 -6.35
N GLY A 102 3.46 -9.74 -5.95
CA GLY A 102 4.17 -8.87 -5.02
C GLY A 102 3.60 -8.97 -3.61
N VAL A 103 3.71 -7.88 -2.85
CA VAL A 103 3.12 -7.75 -1.51
C VAL A 103 2.33 -6.44 -1.47
N PRO A 104 1.00 -6.45 -1.49
CA PRO A 104 0.23 -5.20 -1.47
C PRO A 104 0.51 -4.42 -0.18
N SER A 105 0.31 -3.10 -0.22
CA SER A 105 0.59 -2.25 0.94
C SER A 105 -0.48 -2.36 2.02
N PHE A 106 -1.70 -2.72 1.62
CA PHE A 106 -2.85 -2.88 2.49
C PHE A 106 -3.60 -4.16 2.16
N GLN A 107 -4.21 -4.73 3.19
CA GLN A 107 -5.19 -5.80 3.05
C GLN A 107 -6.48 -5.22 2.46
N PRO A 108 -7.08 -5.83 1.43
CA PRO A 108 -8.38 -5.38 0.95
C PRO A 108 -9.45 -5.64 2.01
N ASP A 109 -10.21 -4.60 2.33
CA ASP A 109 -11.42 -4.73 3.12
C ASP A 109 -12.45 -5.62 2.39
N PRO A 110 -13.32 -6.35 3.10
CA PRO A 110 -14.46 -7.02 2.50
C PRO A 110 -15.36 -6.00 1.80
N GLY A 111 -15.27 -5.92 0.46
CA GLY A 111 -15.96 -4.91 -0.35
C GLY A 111 -15.05 -3.85 -0.99
N ALA A 112 -13.72 -4.00 -0.91
CA ALA A 112 -12.83 -3.22 -1.74
C ALA A 112 -13.14 -3.44 -3.24
N ASP A 113 -13.27 -2.34 -3.98
CA ASP A 113 -13.51 -2.35 -5.44
C ASP A 113 -12.21 -2.68 -6.19
N LEU A 114 -11.67 -3.88 -5.97
CA LEU A 114 -10.51 -4.39 -6.69
C LEU A 114 -10.97 -5.26 -7.87
N ALA A 115 -10.60 -4.87 -9.09
CA ALA A 115 -10.95 -5.60 -10.31
C ALA A 115 -9.77 -5.62 -11.30
N HIS A 116 -9.64 -6.74 -12.02
CA HIS A 116 -8.60 -6.95 -13.02
C HIS A 116 -9.29 -7.23 -14.35
N ARG A 117 -8.96 -6.47 -15.38
CA ARG A 117 -9.60 -6.63 -16.69
C ARG A 117 -8.55 -6.68 -17.79
N LEU A 118 -8.80 -7.53 -18.77
CA LEU A 118 -8.10 -7.50 -20.05
C LEU A 118 -8.95 -6.77 -21.05
N ARG A 119 -8.41 -5.72 -21.66
CA ARG A 119 -9.07 -4.95 -22.71
C ARG A 119 -8.40 -5.22 -24.05
N VAL A 120 -9.12 -5.85 -24.97
CA VAL A 120 -8.68 -6.20 -26.33
C VAL A 120 -9.52 -5.41 -27.32
N GLY A 121 -8.92 -4.38 -27.94
CA GLY A 121 -9.69 -3.39 -28.71
C GLY A 121 -10.77 -2.73 -27.85
N ASP A 122 -12.03 -2.85 -28.28
CA ASP A 122 -13.20 -2.30 -27.58
C ASP A 122 -13.86 -3.28 -26.58
N VAL A 123 -13.34 -4.51 -26.48
CA VAL A 123 -13.90 -5.55 -25.61
C VAL A 123 -13.09 -5.63 -24.32
N ALA A 124 -13.79 -5.66 -23.18
CA ALA A 124 -13.19 -5.88 -21.86
C ALA A 124 -13.65 -7.21 -21.27
N PHE A 125 -12.70 -7.98 -20.76
CA PHE A 125 -12.89 -9.26 -20.09
C PHE A 125 -12.50 -9.13 -18.63
N ASP A 126 -13.30 -9.69 -17.72
CA ASP A 126 -12.91 -9.81 -16.32
C ASP A 126 -11.95 -10.98 -16.16
N LEU A 127 -10.78 -10.72 -15.58
CA LEU A 127 -9.74 -11.71 -15.33
C LEU A 127 -9.98 -12.47 -14.02
N GLY A 128 -10.83 -11.96 -13.13
CA GLY A 128 -10.89 -12.42 -11.74
C GLY A 128 -9.59 -12.14 -10.98
N ALA A 129 -9.36 -12.83 -9.87
CA ALA A 129 -8.13 -12.69 -9.09
C ALA A 129 -6.96 -13.43 -9.77
N PRO A 130 -5.88 -12.73 -10.16
CA PRO A 130 -4.72 -13.36 -10.81
C PRO A 130 -4.07 -14.45 -9.93
N PHE A 131 -4.10 -14.23 -8.62
CA PHE A 131 -3.44 -15.08 -7.62
C PHE A 131 -4.45 -15.85 -6.75
N VAL A 132 -5.51 -16.38 -7.37
CA VAL A 132 -6.62 -17.15 -6.76
C VAL A 132 -7.56 -16.34 -5.87
N ARG A 133 -7.03 -15.41 -5.06
CA ARG A 133 -7.80 -14.50 -4.20
C ARG A 133 -7.24 -13.09 -4.26
N HIS A 134 -8.06 -12.14 -3.81
CA HIS A 134 -7.66 -10.74 -3.64
C HIS A 134 -7.00 -10.47 -2.29
N THR A 135 -7.23 -11.32 -1.29
CA THR A 135 -6.65 -11.22 0.05
C THR A 135 -5.33 -11.96 0.14
N ILE A 136 -4.38 -11.41 0.90
CA ILE A 136 -3.17 -12.14 1.30
C ILE A 136 -3.43 -12.90 2.61
N ASN A 137 -2.69 -13.97 2.86
CA ASN A 137 -2.79 -14.78 4.07
C ASN A 137 -2.28 -14.04 5.32
N ASP A 138 -2.31 -14.70 6.47
CA ASP A 138 -1.83 -14.14 7.76
C ASP A 138 -0.33 -13.77 7.72
N ASP A 139 0.44 -14.38 6.82
CA ASP A 139 1.86 -14.11 6.59
C ASP A 139 2.10 -12.95 5.60
N GLY A 140 1.04 -12.38 5.02
CA GLY A 140 1.12 -11.27 4.08
C GLY A 140 1.42 -11.67 2.64
N GLU A 141 1.18 -12.93 2.26
CA GLU A 141 1.49 -13.48 0.94
C GLU A 141 0.20 -13.87 0.18
N TYR A 142 0.24 -13.79 -1.15
CA TYR A 142 -0.84 -14.33 -1.98
C TYR A 142 -0.87 -15.86 -1.93
N ASP A 143 -2.01 -16.47 -2.29
CA ASP A 143 -2.15 -17.93 -2.30
C ASP A 143 -1.21 -18.61 -3.32
N ILE A 144 -0.90 -17.91 -4.42
CA ILE A 144 0.03 -18.37 -5.46
C ILE A 144 0.98 -17.23 -5.85
N ASP A 145 2.25 -17.56 -6.09
CA ASP A 145 3.30 -16.56 -6.38
C ASP A 145 3.36 -16.15 -7.85
N TRP A 146 2.78 -16.94 -8.75
CA TRP A 146 2.89 -16.75 -10.19
C TRP A 146 1.61 -17.15 -10.90
N THR A 147 1.30 -16.44 -11.97
CA THR A 147 0.27 -16.85 -12.92
C THR A 147 0.72 -16.61 -14.37
N LEU A 148 0.33 -17.53 -15.26
CA LEU A 148 0.46 -17.45 -16.69
C LEU A 148 -0.94 -17.26 -17.27
N ILE A 149 -1.11 -16.19 -18.03
CA ILE A 149 -2.33 -15.91 -18.77
C ILE A 149 -2.03 -16.02 -20.26
N MET A 150 -2.90 -16.70 -20.99
CA MET A 150 -2.79 -16.88 -22.43
C MET A 150 -4.15 -16.68 -23.11
N LEU A 151 -4.15 -15.93 -24.20
CA LEU A 151 -5.33 -15.61 -24.97
C LEU A 151 -5.01 -15.58 -26.47
N CYS A 152 -6.02 -15.90 -27.27
CA CYS A 152 -5.99 -15.66 -28.71
C CYS A 152 -6.61 -14.28 -28.98
N ILE A 153 -5.92 -13.43 -29.73
CA ILE A 153 -6.35 -12.06 -30.03
C ILE A 153 -6.31 -11.80 -31.53
N PRO A 154 -7.17 -10.91 -32.07
CA PRO A 154 -7.05 -10.47 -33.44
C PRO A 154 -5.68 -9.80 -33.68
N GLU A 155 -5.08 -10.07 -34.83
CA GLU A 155 -3.79 -9.48 -35.20
C GLU A 155 -3.86 -7.94 -35.20
N GLY A 156 -2.90 -7.30 -34.52
CA GLY A 156 -2.82 -5.84 -34.41
C GLY A 156 -3.84 -5.20 -33.45
N ALA A 157 -4.69 -5.97 -32.77
CA ALA A 157 -5.58 -5.42 -31.75
C ALA A 157 -4.76 -4.91 -30.54
N PRO A 158 -5.04 -3.70 -30.02
CA PRO A 158 -4.37 -3.22 -28.82
C PRO A 158 -4.86 -4.02 -27.61
N VAL A 159 -3.95 -4.37 -26.69
CA VAL A 159 -4.27 -5.15 -25.49
C VAL A 159 -3.72 -4.51 -24.24
N PHE A 160 -4.59 -4.30 -23.25
CA PHE A 160 -4.24 -3.71 -21.96
C PHE A 160 -4.64 -4.61 -20.80
N LEU A 161 -3.80 -4.65 -19.77
CA LEU A 161 -4.17 -5.11 -18.43
C LEU A 161 -4.56 -3.90 -17.60
N ASP A 162 -5.84 -3.80 -17.26
CA ASP A 162 -6.42 -2.74 -16.46
C ASP A 162 -6.63 -3.26 -15.03
N VAL A 163 -6.03 -2.61 -14.03
CA VAL A 163 -6.27 -2.89 -12.60
C VAL A 163 -6.97 -1.70 -11.99
N THR A 164 -8.21 -1.93 -11.56
CA THR A 164 -9.02 -0.91 -10.87
C THR A 164 -9.00 -1.20 -9.38
N ASP A 165 -8.57 -0.24 -8.57
CA ASP A 165 -8.57 -0.32 -7.11
C ASP A 165 -8.90 1.06 -6.54
N GLN A 166 -9.80 1.12 -5.55
CA GLN A 166 -10.24 2.36 -4.90
C GLN A 166 -10.55 3.48 -5.92
N THR A 167 -11.42 3.19 -6.89
CA THR A 167 -11.85 4.09 -7.97
C THR A 167 -10.78 4.56 -8.96
N ARG A 168 -9.53 4.09 -8.86
CA ARG A 168 -8.47 4.39 -9.83
C ARG A 168 -8.15 3.17 -10.67
N THR A 169 -8.04 3.35 -11.98
CA THR A 169 -7.63 2.31 -12.93
C THR A 169 -6.23 2.61 -13.44
N VAL A 170 -5.29 1.70 -13.22
CA VAL A 170 -3.96 1.73 -13.82
C VAL A 170 -3.88 0.69 -14.93
N SER A 171 -3.20 1.01 -16.02
CA SER A 171 -3.18 0.19 -17.23
C SER A 171 -1.76 -0.11 -17.68
N LEU A 172 -1.51 -1.36 -18.09
CA LEU A 172 -0.30 -1.76 -18.80
C LEU A 172 -0.67 -2.16 -20.24
N ASP A 173 0.03 -1.62 -21.22
CA ASP A 173 -0.02 -2.13 -22.59
C ASP A 173 0.77 -3.44 -22.64
N LEU A 174 0.07 -4.55 -22.88
CA LEU A 174 0.69 -5.86 -22.91
C LEU A 174 1.52 -6.10 -24.17
N LEU A 175 1.33 -5.35 -25.25
CA LEU A 175 2.12 -5.49 -26.46
C LEU A 175 3.52 -4.90 -26.28
N THR A 176 3.60 -3.72 -25.66
CA THR A 176 4.86 -3.01 -25.39
C THR A 176 5.45 -3.33 -24.02
N GLY A 177 4.63 -3.82 -23.08
CA GLY A 177 5.00 -4.04 -21.68
C GLY A 177 5.14 -2.75 -20.89
N ALA A 178 4.78 -1.61 -21.47
CA ALA A 178 4.90 -0.29 -20.86
C ALA A 178 3.58 0.11 -20.17
N PRO A 179 3.65 0.94 -19.13
CA PRO A 179 2.44 1.53 -18.56
C PRO A 179 1.81 2.57 -19.47
N VAL A 180 0.50 2.76 -19.31
CA VAL A 180 -0.16 3.96 -19.82
C VAL A 180 0.20 5.12 -18.90
N GLU A 181 1.02 6.04 -19.39
CA GLU A 181 1.50 7.18 -18.59
C GLU A 181 0.43 8.27 -18.45
N ASP A 182 -0.47 8.09 -17.48
CA ASP A 182 -1.52 9.02 -17.13
C ASP A 182 -1.50 9.41 -15.64
N GLU A 183 -2.51 10.18 -15.20
CA GLU A 183 -2.64 10.62 -13.81
C GLU A 183 -2.81 9.44 -12.83
N ALA A 184 -3.49 8.37 -13.24
CA ALA A 184 -3.69 7.19 -12.39
C ALA A 184 -2.37 6.45 -12.19
N TRP A 185 -1.57 6.31 -13.25
CA TRP A 185 -0.23 5.75 -13.17
C TRP A 185 0.70 6.62 -12.31
N ALA A 186 0.73 7.93 -12.54
CA ALA A 186 1.53 8.85 -11.75
C ALA A 186 1.13 8.82 -10.26
N GLY A 187 -0.17 8.72 -9.99
CA GLY A 187 -0.77 8.69 -8.64
C GLY A 187 -0.49 7.40 -7.85
N THR A 188 0.14 6.40 -8.44
CA THR A 188 0.50 5.13 -7.78
C THR A 188 2.01 4.97 -7.55
N THR A 189 2.81 6.00 -7.86
CA THR A 189 4.28 5.99 -7.76
C THR A 189 4.79 5.53 -6.38
N GLY A 190 4.23 6.04 -5.28
CA GLY A 190 4.67 5.65 -3.94
C GLY A 190 4.53 4.16 -3.62
N PHE A 191 3.53 3.49 -4.19
CA PHE A 191 3.36 2.03 -4.07
C PHE A 191 4.43 1.24 -4.82
N ARG A 192 4.90 1.77 -5.97
CA ARG A 192 5.92 1.12 -6.80
C ARG A 192 7.33 1.32 -6.24
N GLU A 193 7.64 2.54 -5.76
CA GLU A 193 8.97 2.89 -5.25
C GLU A 193 9.27 2.27 -3.89
N ARG A 194 8.25 2.09 -3.03
CA ARG A 194 8.35 1.52 -1.68
C ARG A 194 9.48 2.14 -0.85
N HIS A 195 9.18 3.21 -0.14
CA HIS A 195 10.16 3.87 0.72
C HIS A 195 10.36 3.11 2.04
N LEU A 196 11.61 2.89 2.41
CA LEU A 196 12.02 2.63 3.78
C LEU A 196 12.08 3.94 4.53
N ILE A 197 11.49 3.97 5.72
CA ILE A 197 11.51 5.13 6.60
C ILE A 197 12.53 4.85 7.70
N ALA A 198 13.49 5.74 7.90
CA ALA A 198 14.38 5.75 9.05
C ALA A 198 14.12 7.00 9.89
N VAL A 199 14.20 6.86 11.22
CA VAL A 199 14.00 7.99 12.14
C VAL A 199 15.07 7.99 13.21
N GLU A 200 15.74 9.12 13.39
CA GLU A 200 16.78 9.31 14.38
C GLU A 200 16.53 10.55 15.24
N PRO A 201 16.79 10.52 16.56
CA PRO A 201 17.14 9.33 17.34
C PRO A 201 15.95 8.38 17.50
N GLU A 202 16.20 7.11 17.84
CA GLU A 202 15.15 6.09 18.01
C GLU A 202 14.21 6.37 19.19
N ARG A 203 14.65 7.17 20.17
CA ARG A 203 13.85 7.55 21.34
C ARG A 203 14.31 8.88 21.92
N GLN A 204 13.35 9.71 22.32
CA GLN A 204 13.59 10.89 23.16
C GLN A 204 12.52 11.01 24.24
N ILE A 205 12.83 11.78 25.28
CA ILE A 205 11.90 12.05 26.37
C ILE A 205 11.84 13.56 26.58
N PHE A 206 10.64 14.10 26.48
CA PHE A 206 10.32 15.48 26.84
C PHE A 206 10.06 15.52 28.33
N VAL A 207 10.80 16.31 29.12
CA VAL A 207 10.60 16.40 30.58
C VAL A 207 10.52 17.85 31.00
N HIS A 208 9.38 18.27 31.56
CA HIS A 208 9.18 19.65 32.01
C HIS A 208 8.29 19.72 33.25
N ASN A 209 8.62 20.65 34.14
CA ASN A 209 7.80 20.94 35.31
C ASN A 209 6.57 21.76 34.89
N ILE A 210 5.44 21.43 35.51
CA ILE A 210 4.16 22.11 35.35
C ILE A 210 3.69 22.60 36.70
N VAL A 211 2.90 23.67 36.68
CA VAL A 211 2.33 24.27 37.87
C VAL A 211 0.88 24.63 37.62
N SER A 212 0.02 24.33 38.60
CA SER A 212 -1.37 24.76 38.58
C SER A 212 -1.50 26.28 38.77
N LEU A 213 -2.62 26.86 38.37
CA LEU A 213 -2.92 28.29 38.44
C LEU A 213 -4.30 28.51 39.08
N PRO A 214 -4.49 28.18 40.37
CA PRO A 214 -5.78 28.34 41.04
C PRO A 214 -6.18 29.82 41.13
N ASP A 215 -7.48 30.10 41.01
CA ASP A 215 -8.03 31.42 41.33
C ASP A 215 -7.85 31.68 42.84
N PRO A 216 -7.25 32.81 43.26
CA PRO A 216 -7.05 33.13 44.68
C PRO A 216 -8.34 33.08 45.52
N SER A 217 -9.52 33.27 44.91
CA SER A 217 -10.82 33.17 45.59
C SER A 217 -11.21 31.75 46.01
N LEU A 218 -10.62 30.73 45.39
CA LEU A 218 -10.93 29.32 45.67
C LEU A 218 -10.22 28.76 46.90
N GLN A 219 -9.30 29.52 47.51
CA GLN A 219 -8.47 29.07 48.64
C GLN A 219 -7.73 27.74 48.39
N ILE A 220 -7.40 27.47 47.12
CA ILE A 220 -6.61 26.32 46.68
C ILE A 220 -5.15 26.76 46.59
N GLU A 221 -4.25 26.00 47.20
CA GLU A 221 -2.80 26.23 47.07
C GLU A 221 -2.29 25.76 45.71
N GLN A 222 -1.20 26.39 45.26
CA GLN A 222 -0.58 26.06 44.00
C GLN A 222 0.23 24.76 44.13
N ASP A 223 -0.14 23.75 43.35
CA ASP A 223 0.61 22.50 43.24
C ASP A 223 1.50 22.46 41.99
N GLU A 224 2.62 21.74 42.13
CA GLU A 224 3.61 21.45 41.08
C GLU A 224 3.60 19.96 40.73
N ALA A 225 3.86 19.66 39.46
CA ALA A 225 4.13 18.31 38.99
C ALA A 225 5.17 18.35 37.87
N GLN A 226 5.57 17.18 37.38
CA GLN A 226 6.41 17.04 36.21
C GLN A 226 5.69 16.18 35.16
N LEU A 227 5.67 16.67 33.93
CA LEU A 227 5.25 15.93 32.75
C LEU A 227 6.50 15.36 32.07
N ALA A 228 6.52 14.04 31.89
CA ALA A 228 7.49 13.34 31.07
C ALA A 228 6.77 12.60 29.92
N VAL A 229 7.10 12.92 28.67
CA VAL A 229 6.55 12.27 27.47
C VAL A 229 7.67 11.56 26.72
N ALA A 230 7.69 10.23 26.79
CA ALA A 230 8.60 9.44 25.99
C ALA A 230 8.01 9.20 24.60
N LEU A 231 8.81 9.47 23.57
CA LEU A 231 8.49 9.25 22.17
C LEU A 231 9.48 8.27 21.55
N ALA A 232 8.97 7.21 20.93
CA ALA A 232 9.79 6.25 20.17
C ALA A 232 9.12 5.95 18.82
N PRO A 233 9.66 6.47 17.70
CA PRO A 233 9.17 6.15 16.37
C PRO A 233 9.26 4.65 16.06
N ASN A 234 8.27 4.15 15.33
CA ASN A 234 8.24 2.78 14.80
C ASN A 234 8.36 2.84 13.27
N PRO A 235 9.59 2.90 12.73
CA PRO A 235 9.81 3.03 11.29
C PRO A 235 9.25 1.87 10.47
N THR A 236 9.23 0.64 11.02
CA THR A 236 8.75 -0.55 10.29
C THR A 236 7.23 -0.58 10.14
N ALA A 237 6.49 0.07 11.04
CA ALA A 237 5.04 0.24 10.94
C ALA A 237 4.62 1.58 10.29
N SER A 238 5.60 2.41 9.93
CA SER A 238 5.40 3.70 9.26
C SER A 238 5.43 3.51 7.74
N VAL A 239 4.67 4.34 7.01
CA VAL A 239 4.54 4.22 5.55
C VAL A 239 4.46 5.60 4.89
N LEU A 240 4.99 5.68 3.67
CA LEU A 240 4.84 6.82 2.77
C LEU A 240 4.16 6.30 1.49
N THR A 241 2.92 6.72 1.27
CA THR A 241 2.05 6.11 0.26
C THR A 241 1.01 7.07 -0.31
N PRO A 242 0.58 6.92 -1.57
CA PRO A 242 -0.44 7.78 -2.16
C PRO A 242 -1.86 7.57 -1.63
N TRP A 243 -2.14 6.50 -0.86
CA TRP A 243 -3.46 6.22 -0.28
C TRP A 243 -3.32 5.59 1.11
N LEU A 244 -4.22 5.96 2.03
CA LEU A 244 -4.31 5.38 3.36
C LEU A 244 -5.75 4.93 3.69
N PRO A 245 -5.93 3.86 4.47
CA PRO A 245 -7.23 3.50 5.04
C PRO A 245 -7.82 4.68 5.83
N GLY A 246 -9.11 4.96 5.64
CA GLY A 246 -9.83 6.04 6.30
C GLY A 246 -9.58 7.45 5.74
N LEU A 247 -8.48 7.69 5.02
CA LEU A 247 -8.17 8.99 4.39
C LEU A 247 -8.28 8.98 2.86
N GLY A 248 -8.19 7.81 2.24
CA GLY A 248 -8.28 7.68 0.79
C GLY A 248 -7.02 8.17 0.06
N TRP A 249 -7.18 8.52 -1.21
CA TRP A 249 -6.10 9.01 -2.04
C TRP A 249 -5.65 10.40 -1.61
N ALA A 250 -4.33 10.61 -1.56
CA ALA A 250 -3.75 11.93 -1.44
C ALA A 250 -4.07 12.78 -2.68
N THR A 251 -3.97 14.10 -2.50
CA THR A 251 -4.06 15.08 -3.60
C THR A 251 -3.07 14.71 -4.71
N ALA A 252 -3.41 15.02 -5.96
CA ALA A 252 -2.54 14.71 -7.10
C ALA A 252 -1.11 15.25 -6.88
N GLY A 253 -0.10 14.39 -7.09
CA GLY A 253 1.32 14.70 -6.84
C GLY A 253 1.75 14.64 -5.38
N MET A 254 0.86 14.29 -4.46
CA MET A 254 1.13 14.18 -3.02
C MET A 254 1.09 12.73 -2.53
N GLN A 255 1.69 12.52 -1.35
CA GLN A 255 1.63 11.24 -0.63
C GLN A 255 1.30 11.48 0.84
N TRP A 256 0.66 10.51 1.46
CA TRP A 256 0.49 10.45 2.90
C TRP A 256 1.73 9.85 3.56
N LEU A 257 2.32 10.57 4.50
CA LEU A 257 3.24 10.01 5.47
C LEU A 257 2.46 9.63 6.73
N ARG A 258 2.39 8.35 7.07
CA ARG A 258 1.96 7.88 8.39
C ARG A 258 3.19 7.46 9.18
N LEU A 259 3.55 8.24 10.19
CA LEU A 259 4.58 7.88 11.16
C LEU A 259 3.92 7.31 12.41
N ARG A 260 4.09 6.01 12.63
CA ARG A 260 3.65 5.37 13.87
C ARG A 260 4.70 5.58 14.95
N LEU A 261 4.29 5.94 16.16
CA LEU A 261 5.20 6.05 17.29
C LEU A 261 4.54 5.63 18.61
N THR A 262 5.38 5.16 19.53
CA THR A 262 5.00 5.01 20.93
C THR A 262 5.02 6.38 21.60
N PHE A 263 3.90 6.76 22.21
CA PHE A 263 3.66 8.01 22.93
C PHE A 263 3.29 7.65 24.37
N GLU A 264 4.24 7.84 25.30
CA GLU A 264 4.12 7.46 26.71
C GLU A 264 4.26 8.69 27.62
N PRO A 265 3.18 9.45 27.82
CA PRO A 265 3.13 10.53 28.77
C PRO A 265 2.93 10.01 30.19
N SER A 266 3.61 10.63 31.13
CA SER A 266 3.53 10.34 32.55
C SER A 266 3.58 11.65 33.34
N LEU A 267 2.80 11.70 34.41
CA LEU A 267 2.72 12.81 35.32
C LEU A 267 3.11 12.32 36.71
N THR A 268 3.94 13.08 37.42
CA THR A 268 4.32 12.73 38.81
C THR A 268 3.15 12.86 39.79
N ASP A 269 2.11 13.61 39.42
CA ASP A 269 0.86 13.73 40.16
C ASP A 269 -0.31 13.52 39.19
N THR A 270 -1.12 12.49 39.45
CA THR A 270 -2.24 12.07 38.60
C THR A 270 -3.45 13.00 38.66
N ARG A 271 -3.44 14.01 39.55
CA ARG A 271 -4.44 15.08 39.51
C ARG A 271 -4.29 15.95 38.27
N PHE A 272 -3.10 16.01 37.69
CA PHE A 272 -2.89 16.73 36.45
C PHE A 272 -3.37 15.90 35.26
N THR A 273 -3.90 16.59 34.25
CA THR A 273 -4.29 16.01 32.97
C THR A 273 -3.84 16.93 31.84
N TYR A 274 -3.78 16.38 30.63
CA TYR A 274 -3.37 17.09 29.43
C TYR A 274 -4.28 16.75 28.25
N SER A 275 -4.40 17.73 27.35
CA SER A 275 -5.00 17.56 26.04
C SER A 275 -4.21 18.42 25.05
N PHE A 276 -3.39 17.76 24.24
CA PHE A 276 -2.52 18.40 23.27
C PHE A 276 -3.14 18.41 21.88
N SER A 277 -3.10 19.55 21.20
CA SER A 277 -3.45 19.66 19.79
C SER A 277 -2.40 18.95 18.95
N GLY A 278 -2.78 17.95 18.16
CA GLY A 278 -1.87 17.27 17.24
C GLY A 278 -1.23 18.25 16.25
N PRO A 279 -2.02 19.01 15.44
CA PRO A 279 -1.53 19.94 14.42
C PRO A 279 -0.59 21.04 14.94
N GLU A 280 -0.70 21.39 16.22
CA GLU A 280 0.19 22.39 16.85
C GLU A 280 1.34 21.76 17.63
N SER A 281 1.20 20.51 18.07
CA SER A 281 2.24 19.81 18.84
C SER A 281 3.24 19.08 17.96
N PHE A 282 2.82 18.65 16.77
CA PHE A 282 3.65 17.90 15.83
C PHE A 282 3.75 18.61 14.49
N THR A 283 4.97 18.90 14.08
CA THR A 283 5.29 19.50 12.78
C THR A 283 6.37 18.69 12.08
N LEU A 284 6.28 18.57 10.76
CA LEU A 284 7.35 18.03 9.93
C LEU A 284 7.90 19.14 9.04
N GLU A 285 9.18 19.47 9.18
CA GLU A 285 9.89 20.35 8.26
C GLU A 285 10.55 19.48 7.18
N ASP A 286 10.15 19.62 5.92
CA ASP A 286 10.74 18.83 4.84
C ASP A 286 12.15 19.32 4.44
N SER A 287 12.79 18.62 3.50
CA SER A 287 14.13 18.98 3.00
C SER A 287 14.21 20.35 2.33
N GLU A 288 13.08 20.95 1.95
CA GLU A 288 13.00 22.31 1.39
C GLU A 288 12.74 23.38 2.46
N GLY A 289 12.57 22.97 3.72
CA GLY A 289 12.28 23.86 4.85
C GLY A 289 10.80 24.21 5.00
N VAL A 290 9.91 23.55 4.25
CA VAL A 290 8.45 23.77 4.37
C VAL A 290 7.95 23.02 5.60
N ASN A 291 7.20 23.72 6.45
CA ASN A 291 6.61 23.17 7.65
C ASN A 291 5.21 22.62 7.38
N HIS A 292 5.05 21.32 7.53
CA HIS A 292 3.80 20.58 7.40
C HIS A 292 3.20 20.31 8.78
N LYS A 293 1.93 20.63 8.95
CA LYS A 293 1.17 20.27 10.16
C LYS A 293 0.65 18.85 10.04
N VAL A 294 0.59 18.15 11.15
CA VAL A 294 -0.07 16.85 11.19
C VAL A 294 -1.57 17.04 10.92
N VAL A 295 -2.16 16.14 10.15
CA VAL A 295 -3.59 16.08 9.81
C VAL A 295 -4.34 15.18 10.81
N ALA A 296 -3.67 14.16 11.34
CA ALA A 296 -4.21 13.28 12.37
C ALA A 296 -3.12 12.80 13.35
N PRO A 297 -3.43 12.65 14.65
CA PRO A 297 -4.72 12.94 15.27
C PRO A 297 -4.95 14.44 15.45
N GLU A 298 -6.20 14.86 15.62
CA GLU A 298 -6.51 16.26 15.95
C GLU A 298 -6.08 16.62 17.38
N THR A 299 -6.23 15.66 18.30
CA THR A 299 -5.93 15.82 19.73
C THR A 299 -5.26 14.56 20.27
N VAL A 300 -4.39 14.72 21.26
CA VAL A 300 -3.75 13.66 22.04
C VAL A 300 -3.98 13.98 23.53
N ALA A 301 -4.88 13.24 24.19
CA ALA A 301 -5.28 13.50 25.57
C ALA A 301 -4.99 12.32 26.51
N ALA A 302 -4.95 12.61 27.82
CA ALA A 302 -4.67 11.62 28.87
C ALA A 302 -5.57 10.39 28.81
N ASP A 303 -6.88 10.61 28.65
CA ASP A 303 -7.89 9.56 28.71
C ASP A 303 -7.82 8.63 27.48
N ASP A 304 -7.33 9.11 26.34
CA ASP A 304 -7.20 8.32 25.11
C ASP A 304 -6.04 7.31 25.20
N ILE A 305 -5.02 7.62 26.00
CA ILE A 305 -3.74 6.89 26.02
C ILE A 305 -3.73 5.74 27.02
N GLU A 306 -4.64 5.73 28.00
CA GLU A 306 -4.86 4.56 28.85
C GLU A 306 -5.30 3.32 28.04
N MET A 307 -5.81 3.50 26.83
CA MET A 307 -6.24 2.41 25.93
C MET A 307 -5.19 2.01 24.88
N SER A 308 -4.22 2.89 24.55
CA SER A 308 -3.13 2.61 23.60
C SER A 308 -2.00 3.62 23.76
N THR A 309 -0.77 3.14 23.93
CA THR A 309 0.45 3.98 23.91
C THR A 309 0.96 4.23 22.49
N THR A 310 0.21 3.86 21.45
CA THR A 310 0.61 4.07 20.05
C THR A 310 -0.22 5.17 19.42
N VAL A 311 0.44 6.12 18.75
CA VAL A 311 -0.19 7.18 17.95
C VAL A 311 0.34 7.13 16.52
N ASP A 312 -0.58 7.30 15.57
CA ASP A 312 -0.25 7.47 14.15
C ASP A 312 -0.30 8.97 13.82
N LEU A 313 0.86 9.56 13.54
CA LEU A 313 0.96 10.93 13.05
C LEU A 313 0.90 10.92 11.52
N ILE A 314 -0.04 11.66 10.94
CA ILE A 314 -0.28 11.66 9.50
C ILE A 314 -0.04 13.04 8.88
N TRP A 315 0.79 13.11 7.86
CA TRP A 315 1.00 14.31 7.03
C TRP A 315 0.70 14.04 5.57
N GLN A 316 0.37 15.08 4.82
CA GLN A 316 0.36 15.06 3.37
C GLN A 316 1.56 15.86 2.86
N LEU A 317 2.38 15.25 2.02
CA LEU A 317 3.62 15.84 1.51
C LEU A 317 3.54 16.00 -0.01
N ALA A 318 4.34 16.90 -0.64
CA ALA A 318 4.48 17.03 -2.11
C ALA A 318 5.89 16.73 -2.70
N GLY A 319 5.98 15.97 -3.82
CA GLY A 319 7.24 15.72 -4.56
C GLY A 319 8.06 14.47 -4.18
N PRO A 320 9.30 14.31 -4.70
CA PRO A 320 10.22 13.26 -4.29
C PRO A 320 10.90 13.64 -2.97
N TYR A 321 10.56 12.94 -1.88
CA TYR A 321 11.12 13.23 -0.55
C TYR A 321 12.36 12.40 -0.27
N THR A 322 13.36 13.06 0.27
CA THR A 322 14.54 12.38 0.83
C THR A 322 14.50 12.34 2.36
N GLY A 323 13.73 13.23 2.99
CA GLY A 323 13.56 13.28 4.43
C GLY A 323 13.03 14.62 4.95
N GLY A 324 13.16 14.81 6.25
CA GLY A 324 12.77 16.02 6.97
C GLY A 324 13.14 15.95 8.46
N THR A 325 12.67 16.92 9.23
CA THR A 325 12.79 16.95 10.69
C THR A 325 11.40 17.02 11.31
N MET A 326 10.98 15.96 11.99
CA MET A 326 9.79 15.97 12.83
C MET A 326 10.13 16.66 14.15
N ARG A 327 9.30 17.61 14.58
CA ARG A 327 9.41 18.28 15.88
C ARG A 327 8.19 17.99 16.74
N PHE A 328 8.43 17.76 18.03
CA PHE A 328 7.38 17.69 19.04
C PHE A 328 7.56 18.82 20.05
N GLN A 329 6.53 19.66 20.20
CA GLN A 329 6.45 20.65 21.25
C GLN A 329 4.99 20.71 21.75
N PRO A 330 4.67 20.25 22.96
CA PRO A 330 3.30 20.15 23.40
C PRO A 330 2.60 21.52 23.39
N LYS A 331 1.48 21.59 22.65
CA LYS A 331 0.57 22.73 22.56
C LYS A 331 -0.84 22.26 22.84
N GLY A 332 -1.57 22.98 23.67
CA GLY A 332 -2.92 22.61 24.09
C GLY A 332 -3.17 23.02 25.53
N THR A 333 -3.94 22.21 26.25
CA THR A 333 -4.35 22.49 27.63
C THR A 333 -3.68 21.55 28.61
N LEU A 334 -3.32 22.11 29.76
CA LEU A 334 -2.91 21.40 30.96
C LEU A 334 -3.85 21.83 32.08
N GLN A 335 -4.30 20.89 32.88
CA GLN A 335 -5.25 21.14 33.97
C GLN A 335 -4.91 20.28 35.18
N ALA A 336 -5.36 20.69 36.37
CA ALA A 336 -5.28 19.95 37.62
C ALA A 336 -6.68 19.81 38.22
N LEU A 337 -7.06 18.59 38.60
CA LEU A 337 -8.34 18.27 39.23
C LEU A 337 -8.17 18.22 40.75
N TYR A 338 -8.78 19.17 41.44
CA TYR A 338 -8.78 19.26 42.89
C TYR A 338 -10.02 18.60 43.51
N THR A 339 -9.92 18.27 44.79
CA THR A 339 -11.00 17.71 45.60
C THR A 339 -12.27 18.56 45.46
N GLY A 340 -13.42 17.91 45.22
CA GLY A 340 -14.68 18.59 44.93
C GLY A 340 -14.96 18.81 43.44
N GLY A 341 -14.12 18.27 42.55
CA GLY A 341 -14.32 18.32 41.10
C GLY A 341 -13.94 19.67 40.46
N VAL A 342 -13.13 20.47 41.16
CA VAL A 342 -12.70 21.78 40.67
C VAL A 342 -11.52 21.59 39.74
N THR A 343 -11.71 21.95 38.47
CA THR A 343 -10.65 21.95 37.45
C THR A 343 -9.94 23.30 37.41
N VAL A 344 -8.62 23.27 37.58
CA VAL A 344 -7.76 24.44 37.58
C VAL A 344 -6.80 24.37 36.40
N ALA A 345 -6.59 25.48 35.68
CA ALA A 345 -5.62 25.52 34.59
C ALA A 345 -4.20 25.28 35.11
N ALA A 346 -3.34 24.67 34.30
CA ALA A 346 -1.93 24.49 34.58
C ALA A 346 -1.07 24.97 33.39
N GLN A 347 0.21 25.22 33.66
CA GLN A 347 1.17 25.65 32.63
C GLN A 347 2.56 25.10 32.91
N PHE A 348 3.41 25.04 31.88
CA PHE A 348 4.83 24.80 32.06
C PHE A 348 5.49 25.96 32.82
N THR A 349 6.40 25.63 33.74
CA THR A 349 7.12 26.66 34.52
C THR A 349 8.19 27.40 33.71
N ALA A 350 8.60 26.84 32.57
CA ALA A 350 9.52 27.46 31.61
C ALA A 350 9.10 27.11 30.18
N THR A 351 9.56 27.89 29.20
CA THR A 351 9.35 27.59 27.78
C THR A 351 10.04 26.27 27.44
N PRO A 352 9.30 25.24 27.00
CA PRO A 352 9.91 23.95 26.76
C PRO A 352 10.62 23.89 25.40
N SER A 353 11.77 23.22 25.38
CA SER A 353 12.51 22.95 24.14
C SER A 353 11.82 21.85 23.35
N PRO A 354 11.67 21.98 22.02
CA PRO A 354 11.09 20.93 21.21
C PRO A 354 12.02 19.70 21.15
N LEU A 355 11.43 18.51 21.12
CA LEU A 355 12.14 17.31 20.65
C LEU A 355 12.26 17.36 19.13
N GLN A 356 13.34 16.82 18.58
CA GLN A 356 13.58 16.80 17.14
C GLN A 356 14.03 15.42 16.66
N PHE A 357 13.41 14.93 15.60
CA PHE A 357 13.71 13.65 14.99
C PHE A 357 13.98 13.86 13.50
N GLY A 358 15.16 13.48 13.02
CA GLY A 358 15.43 13.36 11.58
C GLY A 358 14.66 12.18 11.01
N VAL A 359 13.90 12.42 9.94
CA VAL A 359 13.16 11.41 9.19
C VAL A 359 13.83 11.29 7.83
N GLN A 360 14.14 10.08 7.38
CA GLN A 360 14.76 9.83 6.09
C GLN A 360 13.93 8.82 5.30
N PHE A 361 13.85 9.03 3.99
CA PHE A 361 13.17 8.16 3.05
C PHE A 361 14.19 7.60 2.07
N THR A 362 14.30 6.28 1.98
CA THR A 362 15.17 5.61 1.02
C THR A 362 14.32 4.68 0.18
N ALA A 363 14.36 4.83 -1.15
CA ALA A 363 13.73 3.87 -2.03
C ALA A 363 14.30 2.47 -1.76
N ARG A 364 13.43 1.48 -1.54
CA ARG A 364 13.88 0.12 -1.28
C ARG A 364 14.43 -0.45 -2.59
N GLU A 365 15.74 -0.69 -2.66
CA GLU A 365 16.30 -1.53 -3.72
C GLU A 365 15.62 -2.89 -3.66
N GLN A 366 14.95 -3.27 -4.75
CA GLN A 366 14.10 -4.45 -4.76
C GLN A 366 14.94 -5.66 -5.16
N PRO A 367 14.82 -6.80 -4.45
CA PRO A 367 15.47 -8.03 -4.88
C PRO A 367 14.98 -8.39 -6.29
N GLN A 368 15.94 -8.76 -7.15
CA GLN A 368 15.69 -9.14 -8.55
C GLN A 368 14.75 -10.35 -8.64
#